data_AF-A0A3N4J8C7-F1
#
_entry.id   AF-A0A3N4J8C7-F1
#
_cell.length_a   1.000
_cell.length_b   1.000
_cell.length_c   1.000
_cell.angle_alpha   90.00
_cell.angle_beta   90.00
_cell.angle_gamma   90.00
#
_symmetry.space_group_name_H-M   'P 1'
#
loop_
_entity.id
_entity.type
_entity.pdbx_description
1 polymer ?
#
loop_
_entity_poly.entity_id
_entity_poly.type
_entity_poly.pdbx_seq_one_letter_code
_entity_poly.pdbx_strand_id
1 'polypeptide(L)'
;MSSLWLAKKRKAELVDFAEQLGLRVDGYLKHDIENLLTDYLDTHSDEYLNDPTFSAYYDTMATRSPVKHTLSVAAISDAPLTRSTRRRTTRYAVESLTENASTAEEESPEPRSTERTLRSGSRSLSTRTPRTVRSLREAAQVPLPPTPAAIADAIESGTNAIRESAKKAVEKVAIQEKAISVRDRLSNVVSVNAVSLVYEAIILLYHLIPFTYTARIPTIPIIENSPKLFLLPDLFVLLTAGFWGPFATWLATAIFIPLANAYFFNLTATAARSSSDTVVSGSGSGEEYRADPLAFAVTKALIAYLVHYKGFEFMGLFNPNNLAIVGGSVGRETQLIGAGIASLAAFWESILKR
;
A
#
# COMPACT_ATOMS: atom_id res chain seq x y z
N MET A 1 -18.80 13.43 19.38
CA MET A 1 -17.42 12.88 19.29
C MET A 1 -16.76 13.11 20.64
N SER A 2 -16.33 12.08 21.35
CA SER A 2 -15.70 12.28 22.67
C SER A 2 -14.40 13.09 22.57
N SER A 3 -14.20 14.02 23.51
CA SER A 3 -12.97 14.80 23.56
C SER A 3 -11.79 13.93 24.05
N LEU A 4 -10.60 14.21 23.54
CA LEU A 4 -9.39 13.43 23.86
C LEU A 4 -8.96 13.61 25.33
N TRP A 5 -9.38 14.71 25.95
CA TRP A 5 -9.20 14.98 27.38
C TRP A 5 -10.14 14.14 28.24
N LEU A 6 -11.43 14.07 27.88
CA LEU A 6 -12.42 13.25 28.58
C LEU A 6 -12.13 11.75 28.44
N ALA A 7 -11.67 11.32 27.27
CA ALA A 7 -11.30 9.93 27.01
C ALA A 7 -10.18 9.42 27.94
N LYS A 8 -9.26 10.31 28.37
CA LYS A 8 -8.14 9.97 29.27
C LYS A 8 -8.56 9.84 30.73
N LYS A 9 -9.73 10.37 31.12
CA LYS A 9 -10.22 10.35 32.50
C LYS A 9 -10.78 8.97 32.87
N ARG A 10 -10.66 8.62 34.15
CA ARG A 10 -11.25 7.38 34.68
C ARG A 10 -12.77 7.54 34.78
N LYS A 11 -13.52 6.42 34.73
CA LYS A 11 -14.99 6.46 34.84
C LYS A 11 -15.47 7.17 36.12
N ALA A 12 -14.78 6.97 37.24
CA ALA A 12 -15.10 7.64 38.50
C ALA A 12 -15.01 9.17 38.38
N GLU A 13 -13.92 9.69 37.83
CA GLU A 13 -13.73 11.14 37.63
C GLU A 13 -14.79 11.75 36.70
N LEU A 14 -15.22 10.99 35.68
CA LEU A 14 -16.29 11.42 34.77
C LEU A 14 -17.66 11.49 35.46
N VAL A 15 -17.91 10.62 36.43
CA VAL A 15 -19.13 10.65 37.25
C VAL A 15 -19.08 11.85 38.21
N ASP A 16 -17.93 12.12 38.83
CA ASP A 16 -17.74 13.29 39.71
C ASP A 16 -17.98 14.61 38.94
N PHE A 17 -17.48 14.71 37.70
CA PHE A 17 -17.74 15.88 36.84
C PHE A 17 -19.21 16.00 36.44
N ALA A 18 -19.86 14.88 36.14
CA ALA A 18 -21.29 14.89 35.84
C ALA A 18 -22.11 15.33 37.06
N GLU A 19 -21.76 14.88 38.28
CA GLU A 19 -22.41 15.31 39.52
C GLU A 19 -22.20 16.80 39.79
N GLN A 20 -20.97 17.31 39.57
CA GLN A 20 -20.66 18.73 39.70
C GLN A 20 -21.48 19.61 38.74
N LEU A 21 -21.82 19.09 37.56
CA LEU A 21 -22.65 19.75 36.54
C LEU A 21 -24.15 19.46 36.72
N GLY A 22 -24.55 18.70 37.75
CA GLY A 22 -25.95 18.36 38.02
C GLY A 22 -26.56 17.33 37.06
N LEU A 23 -25.73 16.58 36.33
CA LEU A 23 -26.10 15.55 35.38
C LEU A 23 -26.24 14.19 36.08
N ARG A 24 -27.42 13.55 35.94
CA ARG A 24 -27.63 12.19 36.46
C ARG A 24 -27.10 11.15 35.48
N VAL A 25 -26.02 10.48 35.84
CA VAL A 25 -25.31 9.49 34.99
C VAL A 25 -25.35 8.06 35.53
N ASP A 26 -26.35 7.74 36.36
CA ASP A 26 -26.53 6.40 36.91
C ASP A 26 -26.78 5.37 35.80
N GLY A 27 -25.90 4.35 35.72
CA GLY A 27 -26.03 3.23 34.77
C GLY A 27 -25.43 3.45 33.38
N TYR A 28 -24.88 4.63 33.08
CA TYR A 28 -24.26 4.89 31.77
C TYR A 28 -22.91 4.18 31.61
N LEU A 29 -22.61 3.74 30.38
CA LEU A 29 -21.28 3.26 30.01
C LEU A 29 -20.32 4.45 29.93
N LYS A 30 -19.02 4.20 30.10
CA LYS A 30 -18.00 5.25 30.11
C LYS A 30 -18.07 6.16 28.88
N HIS A 31 -18.23 5.56 27.70
CA HIS A 31 -18.31 6.28 26.43
C HIS A 31 -19.54 7.21 26.35
N ASP A 32 -20.67 6.78 26.90
CA ASP A 32 -21.90 7.58 26.90
C ASP A 32 -21.75 8.80 27.82
N ILE A 33 -21.09 8.64 28.98
CA ILE A 33 -20.77 9.74 29.88
C ILE A 33 -19.83 10.74 29.20
N GLU A 34 -18.82 10.26 28.46
CA GLU A 34 -17.91 11.13 27.71
C GLU A 34 -18.64 11.95 26.64
N ASN A 35 -19.56 11.33 25.90
CA ASN A 35 -20.33 12.01 24.86
C ASN A 35 -21.31 13.03 25.45
N LEU A 36 -22.03 12.66 26.52
CA LEU A 36 -22.96 13.53 27.23
C LEU A 36 -22.22 14.76 27.77
N LEU A 37 -21.09 14.53 28.45
CA LEU A 37 -20.29 15.61 29.02
C LEU A 37 -19.69 16.51 27.94
N THR A 38 -19.32 15.96 26.78
CA THR A 38 -18.86 16.76 25.63
C THR A 38 -20.00 17.66 25.12
N ASP A 39 -21.19 17.10 24.91
CA ASP A 39 -22.36 17.85 24.41
C ASP A 39 -22.78 18.97 25.37
N TYR A 40 -22.73 18.70 26.67
CA TYR A 40 -23.06 19.68 27.71
C TYR A 40 -22.05 20.83 27.80
N LEU A 41 -20.75 20.51 27.74
CA LEU A 41 -19.66 21.51 27.76
C LEU A 41 -19.59 22.36 26.48
N ASP A 42 -19.99 21.78 25.34
CA ASP A 42 -20.12 22.52 24.08
C ASP A 42 -21.33 23.46 24.12
N THR A 43 -22.47 23.00 24.67
CA THR A 43 -23.71 23.79 24.78
C THR A 43 -23.58 24.97 25.76
N HIS A 44 -22.84 24.79 26.86
CA HIS A 44 -22.65 25.80 27.91
C HIS A 44 -21.21 26.35 27.92
N SER A 45 -20.60 26.49 26.75
CA SER A 45 -19.21 26.94 26.62
C SER A 45 -18.95 28.31 27.29
N ASP A 46 -19.85 29.27 27.14
CA ASP A 46 -19.70 30.62 27.70
C ASP A 46 -19.60 30.65 29.24
N GLU A 47 -20.21 29.67 29.93
CA GLU A 47 -20.25 29.60 31.40
C GLU A 47 -19.02 28.87 31.96
N TYR A 48 -18.59 27.79 31.31
CA TYR A 48 -17.52 26.92 31.80
C TYR A 48 -16.12 27.25 31.26
N LEU A 49 -16.00 28.20 30.33
CA LEU A 49 -14.69 28.70 29.85
C LEU A 49 -13.83 29.31 30.95
N ASN A 50 -14.47 29.94 31.96
CA ASN A 50 -13.77 30.59 33.07
C ASN A 50 -13.54 29.66 34.28
N ASP A 51 -14.05 28.43 34.25
CA ASP A 51 -13.89 27.49 35.35
C ASP A 51 -12.50 26.81 35.28
N PRO A 52 -11.67 26.89 36.34
CA PRO A 52 -10.36 26.26 36.35
C PRO A 52 -10.40 24.74 36.16
N THR A 53 -11.51 24.08 36.52
CA THR A 53 -11.66 22.61 36.41
C THR A 53 -11.75 22.13 34.95
N PHE A 54 -12.40 22.92 34.08
CA PHE A 54 -12.61 22.61 32.66
C PHE A 54 -11.67 23.37 31.71
N SER A 55 -10.80 24.26 32.22
CA SER A 55 -9.79 24.97 31.43
C SER A 55 -8.95 24.04 30.53
N ALA A 56 -8.46 22.93 31.08
CA ALA A 56 -7.66 21.94 30.35
C ALA A 56 -8.45 21.23 29.24
N TYR A 57 -9.78 21.15 29.33
CA TYR A 57 -10.63 20.64 28.25
C TYR A 57 -10.63 21.62 27.07
N TYR A 58 -10.87 22.92 27.33
CA TYR A 58 -10.91 23.95 26.29
C TYR A 58 -9.54 24.20 25.64
N ASP A 59 -8.43 24.08 26.38
CA ASP A 59 -7.07 24.14 25.83
C ASP A 59 -6.80 23.05 24.78
N THR A 60 -7.29 21.84 25.04
CA THR A 60 -7.15 20.74 24.06
C THR A 60 -8.01 20.94 22.82
N MET A 61 -9.13 21.65 22.95
CA MET A 61 -10.01 21.99 21.83
C MET A 61 -9.43 23.12 20.98
N ALA A 62 -8.80 24.12 21.60
CA ALA A 62 -8.06 25.18 20.89
C ALA A 62 -6.92 24.60 20.03
N THR A 63 -6.31 23.50 20.47
CA THR A 63 -5.24 22.80 19.75
C THR A 63 -5.74 21.94 18.58
N ARG A 64 -7.06 21.67 18.51
CA ARG A 64 -7.68 20.74 17.54
C ARG A 64 -8.12 21.39 16.21
N SER A 65 -7.91 22.70 16.02
CA SER A 65 -8.48 23.44 14.90
C SER A 65 -7.49 24.35 14.16
N PRO A 66 -7.25 24.16 12.85
CA PRO A 66 -6.91 25.23 11.92
C PRO A 66 -8.19 25.77 11.27
N VAL A 67 -9.20 26.13 12.06
CA VAL A 67 -10.36 26.90 11.62
C VAL A 67 -10.41 28.15 12.49
N LYS A 68 -9.97 29.23 11.87
CA LYS A 68 -9.88 30.58 12.40
C LYS A 68 -11.26 31.08 12.80
N HIS A 69 -11.62 30.97 14.09
CA HIS A 69 -12.68 31.80 14.65
C HIS A 69 -12.18 33.25 14.65
N THR A 70 -12.79 34.08 13.81
CA THR A 70 -12.59 35.52 13.84
C THR A 70 -13.31 36.08 15.07
N LEU A 71 -12.58 36.26 16.16
CA LEU A 71 -12.99 37.17 17.22
C LEU A 71 -12.11 38.42 17.11
N SER A 72 -12.75 39.50 16.67
CA SER A 72 -12.27 40.86 16.75
C SER A 72 -12.35 41.34 18.19
N VAL A 73 -11.21 41.42 18.88
CA VAL A 73 -11.00 42.41 19.94
C VAL A 73 -9.58 42.95 19.78
N ALA A 74 -9.53 44.26 19.55
CA ALA A 74 -8.31 45.05 19.53
C ALA A 74 -7.69 45.15 20.93
N ALA A 75 -6.35 45.18 20.96
CA ALA A 75 -5.50 46.08 21.74
C ALA A 75 -4.37 45.39 22.56
N ILE A 76 -3.12 45.69 22.14
CA ILE A 76 -1.92 46.04 22.96
C ILE A 76 -1.30 44.84 23.74
N SER A 77 -0.01 44.47 23.67
CA SER A 77 1.27 45.19 23.46
C SER A 77 2.45 44.20 23.26
N ASP A 78 3.43 44.64 22.46
CA ASP A 78 4.90 44.54 22.55
C ASP A 78 5.69 43.24 22.87
N ALA A 79 6.70 43.03 22.01
CA ALA A 79 8.04 42.44 22.22
C ALA A 79 8.24 40.93 21.84
N PRO A 80 9.49 40.50 21.51
CA PRO A 80 9.93 40.36 20.13
C PRO A 80 10.33 38.94 19.70
N LEU A 81 10.36 38.78 18.38
CA LEU A 81 10.80 37.63 17.58
C LEU A 81 12.15 37.03 18.03
N THR A 82 12.17 35.74 18.36
CA THR A 82 13.36 34.89 18.19
C THR A 82 13.00 33.61 17.47
N ARG A 83 13.40 33.55 16.20
CA ARG A 83 13.30 32.41 15.28
C ARG A 83 14.35 31.37 15.67
N SER A 84 13.93 30.20 16.14
CA SER A 84 14.82 29.05 16.35
C SER A 84 14.42 27.88 15.46
N THR A 85 15.18 27.69 14.39
CA THR A 85 15.15 26.53 13.50
C THR A 85 15.73 25.33 14.24
N ARG A 86 14.92 24.36 14.65
CA ARG A 86 15.42 23.08 15.19
C ARG A 86 15.09 21.91 14.29
N ARG A 87 16.17 21.40 13.67
CA ARG A 87 16.34 20.10 13.00
C ARG A 87 15.57 18.97 13.69
N ARG A 88 14.76 18.25 12.90
CA ARG A 88 14.17 16.95 13.23
C ARG A 88 15.20 15.85 12.98
N THR A 89 15.81 15.31 14.03
CA THR A 89 16.53 14.04 14.00
C THR A 89 15.67 13.00 14.72
N THR A 90 15.21 12.00 13.99
CA THR A 90 14.49 10.84 14.52
C THR A 90 15.47 9.91 15.22
N ARG A 91 15.34 9.74 16.54
CA ARG A 91 15.98 8.65 17.30
C ARG A 91 14.98 7.51 17.43
N TYR A 92 15.33 6.35 16.87
CA TYR A 92 14.82 5.06 17.34
C TYR A 92 15.61 4.70 18.60
N ALA A 93 14.91 4.37 19.68
CA ALA A 93 15.46 3.73 20.86
C ALA A 93 14.58 2.51 21.17
N VAL A 94 15.15 1.34 20.94
CA VAL A 94 14.69 0.05 21.46
C VAL A 94 15.57 -0.20 22.66
N GLU A 95 14.99 -0.25 23.85
CA GLU A 95 15.61 -0.93 25.00
C GLU A 95 14.52 -1.45 25.94
N SER A 96 14.83 -2.59 26.51
CA SER A 96 13.94 -3.58 27.10
C SER A 96 14.17 -3.71 28.61
N LEU A 97 13.15 -4.27 29.28
CA LEU A 97 13.17 -4.99 30.57
C LEU A 97 13.08 -4.16 31.86
N THR A 98 12.06 -4.44 32.67
CA THR A 98 12.22 -4.91 34.05
C THR A 98 10.92 -5.52 34.60
N GLU A 99 11.11 -6.53 35.43
CA GLU A 99 10.19 -7.54 35.96
C GLU A 99 9.98 -7.28 37.46
N ASN A 100 8.77 -7.55 38.02
CA ASN A 100 8.53 -8.32 39.27
C ASN A 100 7.26 -7.96 40.09
N ALA A 101 6.58 -9.05 40.50
CA ALA A 101 5.85 -9.33 41.76
C ALA A 101 4.50 -8.62 42.04
N SER A 102 3.42 -9.22 42.59
CA SER A 102 3.16 -10.54 43.23
C SER A 102 1.70 -10.59 43.74
N THR A 103 1.00 -11.75 43.69
CA THR A 103 0.03 -12.35 44.68
C THR A 103 -0.60 -13.63 44.06
N ALA A 104 -0.34 -14.86 44.55
CA ALA A 104 -1.10 -15.64 45.57
C ALA A 104 -2.55 -15.99 45.11
N GLU A 105 -3.11 -17.21 45.11
CA GLU A 105 -2.93 -18.44 45.90
C GLU A 105 -3.77 -19.61 45.28
N GLU A 106 -3.41 -20.87 45.62
CA GLU A 106 -4.18 -22.16 45.67
C GLU A 106 -4.85 -22.70 44.38
N GLU A 107 -4.72 -23.98 43.95
CA GLU A 107 -4.99 -25.26 44.62
C GLU A 107 -4.39 -26.44 43.78
N SER A 108 -4.12 -27.59 44.42
CA SER A 108 -3.49 -28.84 43.91
C SER A 108 -4.25 -30.04 44.56
N PRO A 109 -4.02 -31.37 44.32
CA PRO A 109 -3.24 -32.11 43.30
C PRO A 109 -3.96 -33.37 42.71
N GLU A 110 -3.34 -34.03 41.71
CA GLU A 110 -2.98 -35.48 41.64
C GLU A 110 -2.40 -35.80 40.22
N PRO A 111 -1.49 -36.78 40.00
CA PRO A 111 -1.56 -38.17 40.50
C PRO A 111 -0.24 -38.90 40.89
N ARG A 112 -0.44 -40.00 41.64
CA ARG A 112 0.44 -41.15 41.96
C ARG A 112 1.10 -41.78 40.71
N SER A 113 2.41 -42.00 40.61
CA SER A 113 3.39 -42.84 41.34
C SER A 113 3.79 -44.13 40.59
N THR A 114 5.12 -44.24 40.36
CA THR A 114 5.98 -45.45 40.36
C THR A 114 5.85 -46.44 39.17
N GLU A 115 6.92 -46.87 38.50
CA GLU A 115 8.07 -47.60 39.04
C GLU A 115 9.26 -47.72 38.06
N ARG A 116 10.47 -47.83 38.66
CA ARG A 116 11.64 -48.66 38.26
C ARG A 116 12.45 -48.23 37.02
N THR A 117 13.79 -48.28 36.97
CA THR A 117 14.82 -48.90 37.82
C THR A 117 16.21 -48.35 37.44
N LEU A 118 16.96 -47.86 38.43
CA LEU A 118 18.34 -48.18 38.81
C LEU A 118 19.51 -48.33 37.79
N ARG A 119 20.58 -47.59 38.14
CA ARG A 119 22.04 -47.90 38.13
C ARG A 119 22.95 -47.29 37.04
N SER A 120 23.61 -46.21 37.47
CA SER A 120 25.08 -46.05 37.61
C SER A 120 26.01 -46.26 36.42
N GLY A 121 26.78 -45.22 36.08
CA GLY A 121 28.18 -45.41 35.68
C GLY A 121 28.80 -44.42 34.69
N SER A 122 29.82 -43.71 35.17
CA SER A 122 31.02 -43.22 34.45
C SER A 122 31.04 -41.81 33.81
N ARG A 123 31.72 -40.92 34.53
CA ARG A 123 32.84 -40.04 34.12
C ARG A 123 32.97 -39.66 32.62
N SER A 124 32.89 -38.37 32.33
CA SER A 124 33.96 -37.69 31.56
C SER A 124 33.98 -36.18 31.83
N LEU A 125 35.17 -35.69 32.15
CA LEU A 125 35.55 -34.29 32.24
C LEU A 125 35.79 -33.75 30.82
N SER A 126 35.26 -32.57 30.49
CA SER A 126 35.89 -31.72 29.47
C SER A 126 35.60 -30.24 29.75
N THR A 127 36.64 -29.58 30.25
CA THR A 127 36.75 -28.13 30.38
C THR A 127 37.12 -27.52 29.03
N ARG A 128 36.39 -26.49 28.56
CA ARG A 128 36.89 -25.63 27.48
C ARG A 128 36.31 -24.22 27.51
N THR A 129 37.23 -23.28 27.74
CA THR A 129 37.05 -21.83 27.69
C THR A 129 37.08 -21.29 26.26
N PRO A 130 36.47 -20.11 26.00
CA PRO A 130 36.34 -19.52 24.67
C PRO A 130 37.61 -18.80 24.19
N ARG A 131 37.83 -18.84 22.87
CA ARG A 131 39.03 -18.35 22.19
C ARG A 131 38.65 -17.29 21.14
N THR A 132 38.70 -16.04 21.54
CA THR A 132 38.49 -14.86 20.69
C THR A 132 39.71 -13.92 20.77
N VAL A 133 40.91 -14.43 20.44
CA VAL A 133 42.12 -13.58 20.26
C VAL A 133 43.11 -14.19 19.25
N ARG A 134 42.63 -14.74 18.13
CA ARG A 134 43.53 -15.31 17.08
C ARG A 134 43.42 -14.67 15.69
N SER A 135 42.48 -13.78 15.43
CA SER A 135 42.35 -13.14 14.09
C SER A 135 43.21 -11.87 13.90
N LEU A 136 43.84 -11.35 14.95
CA LEU A 136 44.74 -10.18 14.84
C LEU A 136 46.24 -10.55 14.74
N ARG A 137 46.61 -11.81 15.00
CA ARG A 137 48.01 -12.27 14.95
C ARG A 137 48.40 -12.91 13.62
N GLU A 138 47.41 -13.32 12.81
CA GLU A 138 47.60 -13.89 11.47
C GLU A 138 47.73 -12.81 10.38
N ALA A 139 47.18 -11.60 10.60
CA ALA A 139 47.36 -10.46 9.70
C ALA A 139 48.76 -9.81 9.80
N ALA A 140 49.59 -10.25 10.75
CA ALA A 140 50.94 -9.73 10.98
C ALA A 140 52.04 -10.55 10.28
N GLN A 141 51.70 -11.57 9.49
CA GLN A 141 52.66 -12.44 8.78
C GLN A 141 52.36 -12.58 7.28
N VAL A 142 51.88 -11.51 6.65
CA VAL A 142 51.88 -11.42 5.18
C VAL A 142 53.25 -10.86 4.75
N PRO A 143 54.07 -11.61 3.99
CA PRO A 143 55.31 -11.06 3.46
C PRO A 143 54.99 -9.86 2.57
N LEU A 144 55.51 -8.70 2.96
CA LEU A 144 55.30 -7.44 2.26
C LEU A 144 55.83 -7.58 0.81
N PRO A 145 55.01 -7.34 -0.23
CA PRO A 145 55.52 -7.28 -1.59
C PRO A 145 56.49 -6.08 -1.70
N PRO A 146 57.64 -6.24 -2.40
CA PRO A 146 58.79 -5.34 -2.27
C PRO A 146 58.68 -4.00 -3.02
N THR A 147 57.49 -3.52 -3.39
CA THR A 147 57.37 -2.26 -4.16
C THR A 147 56.06 -1.50 -3.88
N PRO A 148 56.11 -0.16 -3.76
CA PRO A 148 54.95 0.68 -3.42
C PRO A 148 53.83 0.64 -4.46
N ALA A 149 54.13 0.33 -5.73
CA ALA A 149 53.14 0.13 -6.78
C ALA A 149 52.27 -1.13 -6.55
N ALA A 150 52.86 -2.21 -6.03
CA ALA A 150 52.12 -3.45 -5.75
C ALA A 150 51.13 -3.28 -4.58
N ILE A 151 51.41 -2.37 -3.65
CA ILE A 151 50.48 -2.01 -2.57
C ILE A 151 49.32 -1.18 -3.11
N ALA A 152 49.59 -0.26 -4.06
CA ALA A 152 48.55 0.52 -4.73
C ALA A 152 47.61 -0.39 -5.53
N ASP A 153 48.15 -1.32 -6.33
CA ASP A 153 47.35 -2.26 -7.13
C ASP A 153 46.53 -3.23 -6.26
N ALA A 154 47.07 -3.68 -5.12
CA ALA A 154 46.35 -4.52 -4.16
C ALA A 154 45.20 -3.77 -3.46
N ILE A 155 45.40 -2.48 -3.16
CA ILE A 155 44.35 -1.62 -2.59
C ILE A 155 43.31 -1.26 -3.65
N GLU A 156 43.73 -0.99 -4.89
CA GLU A 156 42.84 -0.63 -5.99
C GLU A 156 41.97 -1.81 -6.41
N SER A 157 42.52 -3.03 -6.49
CA SER A 157 41.74 -4.25 -6.74
C SER A 157 40.76 -4.57 -5.60
N GLY A 158 41.18 -4.38 -4.33
CA GLY A 158 40.30 -4.54 -3.17
C GLY A 158 39.15 -3.52 -3.13
N THR A 159 39.44 -2.26 -3.44
CA THR A 159 38.43 -1.19 -3.47
C THR A 159 37.48 -1.33 -4.66
N ASN A 160 37.97 -1.76 -5.83
CA ASN A 160 37.12 -2.06 -6.99
C ASN A 160 36.20 -3.26 -6.74
N ALA A 161 36.69 -4.34 -6.11
CA ALA A 161 35.85 -5.49 -5.76
C ALA A 161 34.76 -5.16 -4.73
N ILE A 162 35.07 -4.32 -3.73
CA ILE A 162 34.10 -3.84 -2.74
C ILE A 162 33.08 -2.89 -3.40
N ARG A 163 33.53 -1.99 -4.28
CA ARG A 163 32.67 -1.07 -5.02
C ARG A 163 31.71 -1.82 -5.95
N GLU A 164 32.18 -2.84 -6.66
CA GLU A 164 31.33 -3.68 -7.50
C GLU A 164 30.33 -4.49 -6.68
N SER A 165 30.76 -5.03 -5.52
CA SER A 165 29.88 -5.77 -4.62
C SER A 165 28.81 -4.86 -4.01
N ALA A 166 29.18 -3.63 -3.63
CA ALA A 166 28.25 -2.61 -3.16
C ALA A 166 27.28 -2.17 -4.26
N LYS A 167 27.76 -1.97 -5.50
CA LYS A 167 26.90 -1.63 -6.65
C LYS A 167 25.90 -2.76 -6.94
N LYS A 168 26.34 -4.02 -6.95
CA LYS A 168 25.46 -5.19 -7.13
C LYS A 168 24.45 -5.35 -5.99
N ALA A 169 24.85 -5.06 -4.75
CA ALA A 169 23.94 -5.11 -3.61
C ALA A 169 22.87 -4.00 -3.70
N VAL A 170 23.26 -2.76 -4.02
CA VAL A 170 22.33 -1.64 -4.22
C VAL A 170 21.38 -1.91 -5.39
N GLU A 171 21.87 -2.47 -6.49
CA GLU A 171 21.04 -2.84 -7.64
C GLU A 171 20.04 -3.94 -7.28
N LYS A 172 20.46 -4.99 -6.55
CA LYS A 172 19.55 -6.04 -6.07
C LYS A 172 18.47 -5.49 -5.14
N VAL A 173 18.83 -4.59 -4.21
CA VAL A 173 17.88 -3.94 -3.32
C VAL A 173 16.91 -3.06 -4.12
N ALA A 174 17.38 -2.30 -5.09
CA ALA A 174 16.53 -1.48 -5.96
C ALA A 174 15.58 -2.33 -6.83
N ILE A 175 16.04 -3.48 -7.33
CA ILE A 175 15.19 -4.42 -8.08
C ILE A 175 14.14 -5.04 -7.16
N GLN A 176 14.50 -5.40 -5.93
CA GLN A 176 13.57 -5.98 -4.95
C GLN A 176 12.52 -4.95 -4.49
N GLU A 177 12.92 -3.71 -4.22
CA GLU A 177 12.01 -2.61 -3.89
C GLU A 177 11.08 -2.30 -5.06
N LYS A 178 11.60 -2.29 -6.30
CA LYS A 178 10.77 -2.19 -7.50
C LYS A 178 9.80 -3.36 -7.65
N ALA A 179 10.22 -4.58 -7.36
CA ALA A 179 9.37 -5.77 -7.44
C ALA A 179 8.25 -5.74 -6.37
N ILE A 180 8.57 -5.30 -5.15
CA ILE A 180 7.58 -5.12 -4.08
C ILE A 180 6.62 -3.98 -4.44
N SER A 181 7.11 -2.85 -4.94
CA SER A 181 6.27 -1.74 -5.40
C SER A 181 5.36 -2.15 -6.57
N VAL A 182 5.88 -2.94 -7.51
CA VAL A 182 5.10 -3.51 -8.62
C VAL A 182 4.05 -4.47 -8.07
N ARG A 183 4.39 -5.36 -7.14
CA ARG A 183 3.42 -6.25 -6.48
C ARG A 183 2.33 -5.47 -5.77
N ASP A 184 2.69 -4.45 -4.98
CA ASP A 184 1.74 -3.66 -4.22
C ASP A 184 0.84 -2.82 -5.16
N ARG A 185 1.34 -2.45 -6.35
CA ARG A 185 0.53 -1.86 -7.44
C ARG A 185 -0.32 -2.90 -8.18
N LEU A 186 0.16 -4.13 -8.35
CA LEU A 186 -0.55 -5.25 -9.00
C LEU A 186 -1.58 -5.94 -8.08
N SER A 187 -1.50 -5.73 -6.77
CA SER A 187 -2.49 -6.22 -5.80
C SER A 187 -3.75 -5.35 -5.72
N ASN A 188 -3.89 -4.36 -6.62
CA ASN A 188 -5.08 -3.53 -6.74
C ASN A 188 -6.01 -4.11 -7.82
N VAL A 189 -7.32 -4.14 -7.60
CA VAL A 189 -8.30 -4.57 -8.60
C VAL A 189 -8.24 -3.71 -9.87
N VAL A 190 -7.93 -2.42 -9.74
CA VAL A 190 -7.72 -1.53 -10.91
C VAL A 190 -6.58 -2.05 -11.78
N SER A 191 -5.53 -2.60 -11.16
CA SER A 191 -4.39 -3.16 -11.89
C SER A 191 -4.74 -4.48 -12.58
N VAL A 192 -5.60 -5.32 -11.99
CA VAL A 192 -6.09 -6.55 -12.62
C VAL A 192 -6.87 -6.22 -13.90
N ASN A 193 -7.75 -5.20 -13.82
CA ASN A 193 -8.44 -4.66 -14.99
C ASN A 193 -7.46 -4.12 -16.04
N ALA A 194 -6.47 -3.34 -15.61
CA ALA A 194 -5.46 -2.78 -16.51
C ALA A 194 -4.62 -3.86 -17.19
N VAL A 195 -4.20 -4.92 -16.47
CA VAL A 195 -3.45 -6.04 -17.03
C VAL A 195 -4.29 -6.80 -18.07
N SER A 196 -5.58 -7.04 -17.79
CA SER A 196 -6.50 -7.62 -18.77
C SER A 196 -6.60 -6.77 -20.04
N LEU A 197 -6.73 -5.44 -19.91
CA LEU A 197 -6.78 -4.53 -21.06
C LEU A 197 -5.46 -4.50 -21.84
N VAL A 198 -4.33 -4.44 -21.14
CA VAL A 198 -3.00 -4.46 -21.77
C VAL A 198 -2.78 -5.76 -22.53
N TYR A 199 -3.20 -6.89 -21.97
CA TYR A 199 -3.14 -8.18 -22.65
C TYR A 199 -3.95 -8.19 -23.94
N GLU A 200 -5.19 -7.71 -23.91
CA GLU A 200 -6.03 -7.56 -25.11
C GLU A 200 -5.40 -6.60 -26.13
N ALA A 201 -4.87 -5.47 -25.67
CA ALA A 201 -4.21 -4.48 -26.52
C ALA A 201 -2.99 -5.07 -27.23
N ILE A 202 -2.17 -5.86 -26.54
CA ILE A 202 -0.97 -6.50 -27.11
C ILE A 202 -1.36 -7.48 -28.21
N ILE A 203 -2.38 -8.32 -27.98
CA ILE A 203 -2.84 -9.28 -28.99
C ILE A 203 -3.38 -8.55 -30.22
N LEU A 204 -4.21 -7.53 -30.01
CA LEU A 204 -4.75 -6.71 -31.08
C LEU A 204 -3.63 -6.03 -31.86
N LEU A 205 -2.66 -5.44 -31.16
CA LEU A 205 -1.52 -4.75 -31.76
C LEU A 205 -0.65 -5.69 -32.59
N TYR A 206 -0.40 -6.90 -32.08
CA TYR A 206 0.33 -7.94 -32.82
C TYR A 206 -0.40 -8.37 -34.09
N HIS A 207 -1.73 -8.37 -34.08
CA HIS A 207 -2.52 -8.67 -35.26
C HIS A 207 -2.57 -7.52 -36.27
N LEU A 208 -2.59 -6.27 -35.78
CA LEU A 208 -2.68 -5.07 -36.63
C LEU A 208 -1.34 -4.66 -37.25
N ILE A 209 -0.21 -5.00 -36.63
CA ILE A 209 1.13 -4.65 -37.13
C ILE A 209 1.73 -5.86 -37.86
N PRO A 210 1.75 -5.85 -39.21
CA PRO A 210 2.37 -6.92 -39.97
C PRO A 210 3.90 -6.81 -39.91
N PHE A 211 4.58 -7.95 -39.86
CA PHE A 211 6.05 -8.03 -39.94
C PHE A 211 6.48 -8.28 -41.38
N THR A 212 6.52 -7.22 -42.21
CA THR A 212 6.75 -7.33 -43.66
C THR A 212 8.16 -6.95 -44.09
N TYR A 213 8.84 -6.03 -43.41
CA TYR A 213 10.15 -5.55 -43.86
C TYR A 213 11.27 -6.51 -43.48
N THR A 214 12.18 -6.79 -44.41
CA THR A 214 13.37 -7.59 -44.15
C THR A 214 14.58 -6.66 -44.06
N ALA A 215 15.15 -6.48 -42.87
CA ALA A 215 16.43 -5.80 -42.72
C ALA A 215 17.56 -6.82 -42.84
N ARG A 216 18.45 -6.58 -43.80
CA ARG A 216 19.72 -7.32 -43.92
C ARG A 216 20.81 -6.47 -43.29
N ILE A 217 21.41 -6.97 -42.21
CA ILE A 217 22.61 -6.33 -41.64
C ILE A 217 23.77 -6.62 -42.61
N PRO A 218 24.48 -5.60 -43.13
CA PRO A 218 25.63 -5.82 -43.99
C PRO A 218 26.74 -6.51 -43.19
N THR A 219 27.44 -7.44 -43.82
CA THR A 219 28.59 -8.12 -43.21
C THR A 219 29.72 -7.11 -43.00
N ILE A 220 30.08 -6.87 -41.73
CA ILE A 220 31.22 -6.04 -41.38
C ILE A 220 32.45 -6.94 -41.44
N PRO A 221 33.48 -6.65 -42.25
CA PRO A 221 34.63 -7.55 -42.45
C PRO A 221 35.47 -7.81 -41.18
N ILE A 222 35.22 -7.05 -40.09
CA ILE A 222 35.88 -7.20 -38.78
C ILE A 222 35.23 -8.29 -37.93
N ILE A 223 33.97 -8.61 -38.20
CA ILE A 223 33.20 -9.62 -37.46
C ILE A 223 32.68 -10.58 -38.52
N GLU A 224 33.35 -11.72 -38.66
CA GLU A 224 33.03 -12.79 -39.60
C GLU A 224 31.68 -13.45 -39.21
N ASN A 225 30.59 -12.71 -39.40
CA ASN A 225 29.22 -13.12 -39.09
C ASN A 225 28.46 -13.38 -40.37
N SER A 226 27.71 -14.48 -40.40
CA SER A 226 26.82 -14.82 -41.49
C SER A 226 25.65 -13.80 -41.59
N PRO A 227 25.16 -13.51 -42.80
CA PRO A 227 24.07 -12.55 -42.98
C PRO A 227 22.79 -13.08 -42.34
N LYS A 228 22.37 -12.48 -41.23
CA LYS A 228 21.11 -12.80 -40.55
C LYS A 228 20.01 -11.86 -41.05
N LEU A 229 18.91 -12.44 -41.52
CA LEU A 229 17.71 -11.68 -41.87
C LEU A 229 16.91 -11.41 -40.60
N PHE A 230 16.53 -10.15 -40.41
CA PHE A 230 15.61 -9.76 -39.35
C PHE A 230 14.33 -9.20 -39.97
N LEU A 231 13.19 -9.68 -39.47
CA LEU A 231 11.87 -9.22 -39.88
C LEU A 231 11.50 -8.02 -38.99
N LEU A 232 11.27 -6.87 -39.59
CA LEU A 232 10.90 -5.64 -38.89
C LEU A 232 9.40 -5.40 -39.01
N PRO A 233 8.75 -4.94 -37.93
CA PRO A 233 7.35 -4.53 -37.97
C PRO A 233 7.17 -3.32 -38.87
N ASP A 234 6.09 -3.29 -39.65
CA ASP A 234 5.69 -2.12 -40.42
C ASP A 234 5.01 -1.09 -39.50
N LEU A 235 5.77 -0.08 -39.08
CA LEU A 235 5.27 0.99 -38.25
C LEU A 235 4.48 2.05 -39.03
N PHE A 236 4.56 2.08 -40.37
CA PHE A 236 3.78 3.03 -41.17
C PHE A 236 2.29 2.70 -41.18
N VAL A 237 1.94 1.46 -40.83
CA VAL A 237 0.55 1.04 -40.60
C VAL A 237 -0.12 1.88 -39.51
N LEU A 238 0.64 2.39 -38.53
CA LEU A 238 0.14 3.30 -37.50
C LEU A 238 -0.39 4.63 -38.06
N LEU A 239 -0.04 5.01 -39.29
CA LEU A 239 -0.53 6.24 -39.93
C LEU A 239 -1.80 5.98 -40.77
N THR A 240 -2.19 4.72 -40.93
CA THR A 240 -3.26 4.31 -41.83
C THR A 240 -4.59 4.15 -41.07
N ALA A 241 -5.71 4.50 -41.73
CA ALA A 241 -7.04 4.29 -41.17
C ALA A 241 -7.36 2.80 -40.87
N GLY A 242 -6.70 1.87 -41.57
CA GLY A 242 -6.82 0.43 -41.32
C GLY A 242 -6.32 -0.01 -39.94
N PHE A 243 -5.39 0.74 -39.35
CA PHE A 243 -4.97 0.53 -37.96
C PHE A 243 -5.95 1.18 -36.99
N TRP A 244 -6.24 2.47 -37.20
CA TRP A 244 -7.03 3.25 -36.26
C TRP A 244 -8.50 2.82 -36.20
N GLY A 245 -9.07 2.26 -37.26
CA GLY A 245 -10.44 1.77 -37.26
C GLY A 245 -10.66 0.70 -36.18
N PRO A 246 -10.06 -0.50 -36.33
CA PRO A 246 -10.17 -1.56 -35.33
C PRO A 246 -9.66 -1.12 -33.94
N PHE A 247 -8.52 -0.42 -33.89
CA PHE A 247 -7.95 0.02 -32.61
C PHE A 247 -8.88 0.99 -31.86
N ALA A 248 -9.45 1.99 -32.52
CA ALA A 248 -10.39 2.92 -31.91
C ALA A 248 -11.70 2.24 -31.51
N THR A 249 -12.18 1.24 -32.28
CA THR A 249 -13.35 0.46 -31.86
C THR A 249 -13.09 -0.30 -30.56
N TRP A 250 -11.94 -0.97 -30.43
CA TRP A 250 -11.55 -1.61 -29.18
C TRP A 250 -11.39 -0.61 -28.03
N LEU A 251 -10.74 0.53 -28.28
CA LEU A 251 -10.56 1.60 -27.29
C LEU A 251 -11.92 2.12 -26.76
N ALA A 252 -12.89 2.31 -27.65
CA ALA A 252 -14.23 2.74 -27.30
C ALA A 252 -14.98 1.66 -26.49
N THR A 253 -14.99 0.41 -26.94
CA THR A 253 -15.79 -0.66 -26.34
C THR A 253 -15.16 -1.24 -25.07
N ALA A 254 -13.83 -1.32 -24.99
CA ALA A 254 -13.12 -1.92 -23.86
C ALA A 254 -12.71 -0.90 -22.79
N ILE A 255 -12.55 0.39 -23.12
CA ILE A 255 -12.06 1.42 -22.19
C ILE A 255 -13.09 2.52 -22.02
N PHE A 256 -13.38 3.31 -23.05
CA PHE A 256 -14.12 4.56 -22.86
C PHE A 256 -15.56 4.36 -22.37
N ILE A 257 -16.32 3.46 -22.98
CA ILE A 257 -17.71 3.24 -22.56
C ILE A 257 -17.77 2.60 -21.17
N PRO A 258 -17.00 1.52 -20.86
CA PRO A 258 -16.96 0.97 -19.50
C PRO A 258 -16.50 1.98 -18.44
N LEU A 259 -15.50 2.83 -18.76
CA LEU A 259 -14.98 3.84 -17.84
C LEU A 259 -15.96 4.98 -17.61
N ALA A 260 -16.65 5.43 -18.66
CA ALA A 260 -17.74 6.40 -18.52
C ALA A 260 -18.83 5.85 -17.60
N ASN A 261 -19.25 4.60 -17.80
CA ASN A 261 -20.24 3.97 -16.93
C ASN A 261 -19.75 3.84 -15.47
N ALA A 262 -18.51 3.41 -15.27
CA ALA A 262 -17.90 3.28 -13.94
C ALA A 262 -17.72 4.61 -13.20
N TYR A 263 -17.59 5.71 -13.94
CA TYR A 263 -17.52 7.05 -13.37
C TYR A 263 -18.89 7.53 -12.89
N PHE A 264 -19.96 7.26 -13.63
CA PHE A 264 -21.32 7.67 -13.26
C PHE A 264 -22.00 6.72 -12.26
N PHE A 265 -21.77 5.41 -12.38
CA PHE A 265 -22.37 4.39 -11.53
C PHE A 265 -21.34 3.84 -10.54
N ASN A 266 -21.35 4.36 -9.32
CA ASN A 266 -20.46 3.92 -8.26
C ASN A 266 -21.20 2.97 -7.29
N LEU A 267 -21.10 1.66 -7.53
CA LEU A 267 -21.77 0.62 -6.77
C LEU A 267 -21.05 0.35 -5.44
N THR A 268 -19.71 0.36 -5.46
CA THR A 268 -18.89 0.09 -4.27
C THR A 268 -18.97 1.20 -3.21
N ALA A 269 -19.00 2.47 -3.59
CA ALA A 269 -19.17 3.57 -2.64
C ALA A 269 -20.56 3.60 -2.00
N THR A 270 -21.61 3.28 -2.77
CA THR A 270 -22.99 3.21 -2.27
C THR A 270 -23.15 2.04 -1.29
N ALA A 271 -22.55 0.89 -1.61
CA ALA A 271 -22.52 -0.29 -0.75
C ALA A 271 -21.86 -0.03 0.61
N ALA A 272 -20.75 0.72 0.64
CA ALA A 272 -20.05 1.08 1.87
C ALA A 272 -20.83 2.10 2.73
N ARG A 273 -21.54 3.05 2.10
CA ARG A 273 -22.39 4.03 2.82
C ARG A 273 -23.62 3.37 3.45
N SER A 274 -24.24 2.41 2.75
CA SER A 274 -25.43 1.70 3.26
C SER A 274 -25.17 0.84 4.51
N SER A 275 -23.93 0.39 4.73
CA SER A 275 -23.55 -0.35 5.95
C SER A 275 -23.09 0.55 7.10
N SER A 276 -22.89 1.84 6.85
CA SER A 276 -22.37 2.79 7.83
C SER A 276 -23.44 3.45 8.71
N ASP A 277 -24.72 3.19 8.47
CA ASP A 277 -25.83 3.86 9.17
C ASP A 277 -26.05 3.35 10.61
N THR A 278 -25.23 2.40 11.09
CA THR A 278 -25.38 1.81 12.43
C THR A 278 -24.14 1.82 13.33
N VAL A 279 -22.95 2.25 12.89
CA VAL A 279 -21.78 2.29 13.81
C VAL A 279 -20.86 3.47 13.52
N VAL A 280 -20.72 4.32 14.53
CA VAL A 280 -19.64 5.31 14.68
C VAL A 280 -18.29 4.57 14.69
N SER A 281 -17.63 4.46 13.55
CA SER A 281 -16.30 3.86 13.41
C SER A 281 -15.73 4.36 12.07
N GLY A 282 -14.75 5.25 12.01
CA GLY A 282 -13.45 5.05 12.63
C GLY A 282 -12.44 4.66 11.55
N SER A 283 -11.95 5.64 10.78
CA SER A 283 -10.62 5.62 10.16
C SER A 283 -10.20 4.35 9.38
N GLY A 284 -11.01 3.90 8.43
CA GLY A 284 -10.53 3.06 7.34
C GLY A 284 -10.28 3.94 6.11
N SER A 285 -9.03 4.34 5.87
CA SER A 285 -8.61 5.02 4.64
C SER A 285 -8.64 4.03 3.46
N GLY A 286 -9.83 3.54 3.11
CA GLY A 286 -10.04 2.85 1.85
C GLY A 286 -9.78 3.85 0.74
N GLU A 287 -8.84 3.54 -0.15
CA GLU A 287 -8.63 4.34 -1.37
C GLU A 287 -9.99 4.53 -2.06
N GLU A 288 -10.46 5.77 -2.09
CA GLU A 288 -11.71 6.12 -2.77
C GLU A 288 -11.42 6.09 -4.28
N TYR A 289 -11.86 5.01 -4.94
CA TYR A 289 -11.71 4.90 -6.38
C TYR A 289 -12.57 5.97 -7.07
N ARG A 290 -11.95 6.78 -7.94
CA ARG A 290 -12.65 7.81 -8.74
C ARG A 290 -13.65 7.20 -9.74
N ALA A 291 -13.40 5.98 -10.17
CA ALA A 291 -14.27 5.19 -11.01
C ALA A 291 -14.37 3.79 -10.40
N ASP A 292 -15.58 3.27 -10.28
CA ASP A 292 -15.82 2.00 -9.59
C ASP A 292 -15.28 0.82 -10.42
N PRO A 293 -14.28 0.06 -9.90
CA PRO A 293 -13.70 -1.06 -10.64
C PRO A 293 -14.70 -2.18 -10.92
N LEU A 294 -15.72 -2.38 -10.06
CA LEU A 294 -16.74 -3.39 -10.29
C LEU A 294 -17.66 -2.98 -11.44
N ALA A 295 -18.17 -1.75 -11.40
CA ALA A 295 -19.00 -1.21 -12.47
C ALA A 295 -18.25 -1.23 -13.81
N PHE A 296 -16.95 -0.91 -13.82
CA PHE A 296 -16.11 -1.01 -15.01
C PHE A 296 -16.11 -2.43 -15.59
N ALA A 297 -15.79 -3.44 -14.77
CA ALA A 297 -15.66 -4.82 -15.23
C ALA A 297 -17.00 -5.40 -15.73
N VAL A 298 -18.09 -5.15 -15.01
CA VAL A 298 -19.44 -5.58 -15.41
C VAL A 298 -19.86 -4.94 -16.73
N THR A 299 -19.62 -3.63 -16.88
CA THR A 299 -19.97 -2.90 -18.10
C THR A 299 -19.14 -3.39 -19.28
N LYS A 300 -17.84 -3.62 -19.07
CA LYS A 300 -16.96 -4.21 -20.09
C LYS A 300 -17.47 -5.58 -20.53
N ALA A 301 -17.87 -6.44 -19.61
CA ALA A 301 -18.43 -7.76 -19.94
C ALA A 301 -19.72 -7.62 -20.78
N LEU A 302 -20.62 -6.74 -20.36
CA LEU A 302 -21.89 -6.49 -21.06
C LEU A 302 -21.65 -5.95 -22.48
N ILE A 303 -20.75 -4.99 -22.64
CA ILE A 303 -20.42 -4.42 -23.95
C ILE A 303 -19.71 -5.46 -24.82
N ALA A 304 -18.76 -6.21 -24.28
CA ALA A 304 -18.09 -7.28 -25.02
C ALA A 304 -19.10 -8.32 -25.52
N TYR A 305 -20.10 -8.68 -24.71
CA TYR A 305 -21.18 -9.55 -25.12
C TYR A 305 -22.06 -8.93 -26.21
N LEU A 306 -22.60 -7.72 -25.99
CA LEU A 306 -23.49 -7.08 -26.96
C LEU A 306 -22.80 -6.80 -28.29
N VAL A 307 -21.59 -6.27 -28.25
CA VAL A 307 -20.87 -5.83 -29.45
C VAL A 307 -20.24 -7.01 -30.18
N HIS A 308 -19.49 -7.86 -29.48
CA HIS A 308 -18.68 -8.89 -30.15
C HIS A 308 -19.40 -10.25 -30.30
N TYR A 309 -20.37 -10.59 -29.44
CA TYR A 309 -21.20 -11.79 -29.63
C TYR A 309 -22.49 -11.52 -30.40
N LYS A 310 -23.23 -10.49 -30.00
CA LYS A 310 -24.50 -10.16 -30.65
C LYS A 310 -24.36 -9.30 -31.89
N GLY A 311 -23.18 -8.70 -32.12
CA GLY A 311 -22.94 -7.85 -33.28
C GLY A 311 -23.69 -6.52 -33.20
N PHE A 312 -23.91 -5.99 -32.00
CA PHE A 312 -24.66 -4.75 -31.83
C PHE A 312 -23.80 -3.53 -32.25
N GLU A 313 -24.26 -2.81 -33.27
CA GLU A 313 -23.48 -1.73 -33.93
C GLU A 313 -23.69 -0.34 -33.31
N PHE A 314 -24.49 -0.22 -32.23
CA PHE A 314 -24.82 1.05 -31.56
C PHE A 314 -25.25 2.16 -32.56
N MET A 315 -26.37 1.94 -33.27
CA MET A 315 -26.90 2.89 -34.26
C MET A 315 -25.90 3.26 -35.39
N GLY A 316 -24.97 2.37 -35.71
CA GLY A 316 -23.96 2.58 -36.76
C GLY A 316 -22.68 3.27 -36.28
N LEU A 317 -22.50 3.43 -34.97
CA LEU A 317 -21.29 4.01 -34.39
C LEU A 317 -20.05 3.12 -34.61
N PHE A 318 -20.26 1.80 -34.75
CA PHE A 318 -19.20 0.84 -35.00
C PHE A 318 -19.34 0.19 -36.38
N ASN A 319 -18.25 0.21 -37.15
CA ASN A 319 -18.21 -0.49 -38.44
C ASN A 319 -18.12 -2.01 -38.20
N PRO A 320 -18.98 -2.83 -38.82
CA PRO A 320 -18.99 -4.28 -38.63
C PRO A 320 -17.65 -4.96 -39.00
N ASN A 321 -16.93 -4.41 -39.97
CA ASN A 321 -15.61 -4.94 -40.36
C ASN A 321 -14.60 -4.77 -39.22
N ASN A 322 -14.61 -3.61 -38.55
CA ASN A 322 -13.72 -3.35 -37.43
C ASN A 322 -14.08 -4.24 -36.23
N LEU A 323 -15.38 -4.45 -35.98
CA LEU A 323 -15.87 -5.35 -34.93
C LEU A 323 -15.45 -6.81 -35.17
N ALA A 324 -15.50 -7.27 -36.42
CA ALA A 324 -15.05 -8.60 -36.80
C ALA A 324 -13.54 -8.76 -36.60
N ILE A 325 -12.74 -7.76 -36.98
CA ILE A 325 -11.29 -7.76 -36.78
C ILE A 325 -10.95 -7.79 -35.28
N VAL A 326 -11.56 -6.94 -34.46
CA VAL A 326 -11.31 -6.91 -33.01
C VAL A 326 -11.73 -8.23 -32.35
N GLY A 327 -12.94 -8.71 -32.64
CA GLY A 327 -13.45 -9.96 -32.07
C GLY A 327 -12.67 -11.20 -32.52
N GLY A 328 -12.16 -11.21 -33.75
CA GLY A 328 -11.33 -12.29 -34.29
C GLY A 328 -9.89 -12.27 -33.80
N SER A 329 -9.30 -11.07 -33.62
CA SER A 329 -7.91 -10.93 -33.18
C SER A 329 -7.74 -11.17 -31.68
N VAL A 330 -8.48 -10.43 -30.85
CA VAL A 330 -8.39 -10.55 -29.38
C VAL A 330 -9.00 -11.87 -28.90
N GLY A 331 -10.06 -12.32 -29.58
CA GLY A 331 -10.90 -13.43 -29.17
C GLY A 331 -12.11 -12.92 -28.38
N ARG A 332 -13.32 -13.33 -28.79
CA ARG A 332 -14.55 -12.94 -28.11
C ARG A 332 -14.61 -13.47 -26.67
N GLU A 333 -14.16 -14.71 -26.50
CA GLU A 333 -14.11 -15.39 -25.19
C GLU A 333 -13.12 -14.72 -24.25
N THR A 334 -11.96 -14.28 -24.74
CA THR A 334 -10.89 -13.72 -23.89
C THR A 334 -11.32 -12.39 -23.28
N GLN A 335 -12.08 -11.57 -24.01
CA GLN A 335 -12.64 -10.33 -23.51
C GLN A 335 -13.67 -10.57 -22.38
N LEU A 336 -14.54 -11.58 -22.54
CA LEU A 336 -15.50 -11.95 -21.50
C LEU A 336 -14.82 -12.56 -20.27
N ILE A 337 -13.86 -13.45 -20.48
CA ILE A 337 -13.09 -14.08 -19.40
C ILE A 337 -12.31 -13.02 -18.62
N GLY A 338 -11.63 -12.11 -19.32
CA GLY A 338 -10.89 -11.00 -18.70
C GLY A 338 -11.79 -10.09 -17.87
N ALA A 339 -12.96 -9.72 -18.40
CA ALA A 339 -13.95 -8.94 -17.68
C ALA A 339 -14.56 -9.71 -16.49
N GLY A 340 -14.80 -11.02 -16.63
CA GLY A 340 -15.31 -11.88 -15.57
C GLY A 340 -14.33 -12.03 -14.40
N ILE A 341 -13.04 -12.26 -14.68
CA ILE A 341 -11.98 -12.32 -13.66
C ILE A 341 -11.89 -10.98 -12.92
N ALA A 342 -11.93 -9.87 -13.65
CA ALA A 342 -11.86 -8.55 -13.06
C ALA A 342 -13.09 -8.22 -12.20
N SER A 343 -14.29 -8.63 -12.63
CA SER A 343 -15.53 -8.47 -11.86
C SER A 343 -15.50 -9.29 -10.58
N LEU A 344 -15.00 -10.53 -10.62
CA LEU A 344 -14.84 -11.38 -9.44
C LEU A 344 -13.82 -10.80 -8.47
N ALA A 345 -12.69 -10.29 -8.98
CA ALA A 345 -11.68 -9.62 -8.16
C ALA A 345 -12.24 -8.37 -7.47
N ALA A 346 -12.98 -7.53 -8.20
CA ALA A 346 -13.63 -6.34 -7.66
C ALA A 346 -14.69 -6.69 -6.61
N PHE A 347 -15.47 -7.74 -6.87
CA PHE A 347 -16.48 -8.23 -5.93
C PHE A 347 -15.83 -8.75 -4.64
N TRP A 348 -14.78 -9.55 -4.75
CA TRP A 348 -14.01 -10.06 -3.61
C TRP A 348 -13.40 -8.94 -2.77
N GLU A 349 -12.79 -7.94 -3.41
CA GLU A 349 -12.26 -6.77 -2.70
C GLU A 349 -13.38 -5.99 -1.97
N SER A 350 -14.55 -5.85 -2.60
CA SER A 350 -15.69 -5.17 -1.98
C SER A 350 -16.24 -5.90 -0.75
N ILE A 351 -16.16 -7.24 -0.73
CA ILE A 351 -16.55 -8.06 0.42
C ILE A 351 -15.53 -7.90 1.54
N LEU A 352 -14.23 -7.94 1.24
CA LEU A 352 -13.16 -7.78 2.24
C LEU A 352 -13.13 -6.40 2.91
N LYS A 353 -13.68 -5.38 2.25
CA LYS A 353 -13.78 -4.01 2.78
C LYS A 353 -15.01 -3.78 3.68
N ARG A 354 -15.97 -4.72 3.71
CA ARG A 354 -17.10 -4.72 4.63
C ARG A 354 -16.72 -5.48 5.90
#